data_AF-A0A6L6YDU9-F1
#
_entry.id   AF-A0A6L6YDU9-F1
#
_cell.length_a   1.000
_cell.length_b   1.000
_cell.length_c   1.000
_cell.angle_alpha   90.00
_cell.angle_beta   90.00
_cell.angle_gamma   90.00
#
_symmetry.space_group_name_H-M   'P 1'
#
loop_
_entity.id
_entity.type
_entity.pdbx_description
1 polymer ?
#
loop_
_entity_poly.entity_id
_entity_poly.type
_entity_poly.pdbx_seq_one_letter_code
_entity_poly.pdbx_strand_id
1 'polypeptide(L)' 'MNTPKLPPLIIKKSPSAYYVYTYKNKWDSEKKRSYRVSFKKVGTVTSGQKEGRIRWDEHFLAERPELRDFICQR' A
#
# COMPACT_ATOMS: atom_id res chain seq x y z
N MET A 1 20.46 -1.79 9.69
CA MET A 1 19.54 -2.42 8.72
C MET A 1 18.77 -1.30 8.04
N ASN A 2 18.97 -1.08 6.75
CA ASN A 2 18.19 -0.10 6.00
C ASN A 2 16.82 -0.71 5.73
N THR A 3 15.88 -0.53 6.65
CA THR A 3 14.47 -0.83 6.37
C THR A 3 14.06 0.09 5.24
N PRO A 4 13.77 -0.42 4.04
CA PRO A 4 13.39 0.43 2.93
C PRO A 4 12.16 1.22 3.37
N LYS A 5 12.21 2.55 3.22
CA LYS A 5 11.07 3.42 3.54
C LYS A 5 9.94 3.07 2.58
N LEU A 6 9.05 2.18 3.03
CA LEU A 6 7.84 1.85 2.32
C LEU A 6 6.97 3.11 2.20
N PRO A 7 6.35 3.31 1.04
CA PRO A 7 5.35 4.35 0.93
C PRO A 7 4.18 3.99 1.85
N PRO A 8 3.37 4.97 2.26
CA PRO A 8 2.18 4.68 3.06
C PRO A 8 1.25 3.76 2.28
N LEU A 9 1.01 2.58 2.83
CA LEU A 9 0.15 1.55 2.26
C LEU A 9 -1.10 1.39 3.12
N ILE A 10 -2.22 1.12 2.47
CA ILE A 10 -3.49 0.84 3.13
C ILE A 10 -4.18 -0.32 2.43
N ILE A 11 -4.65 -1.26 3.23
CA ILE A 11 -5.43 -2.40 2.75
C ILE A 11 -6.90 -2.06 2.96
N LYS A 12 -7.70 -2.19 1.89
CA LYS A 12 -9.16 -2.08 1.96
C LYS A 12 -9.81 -3.42 1.64
N LYS A 13 -10.78 -3.80 2.45
CA LYS A 13 -11.64 -4.97 2.18
C LYS A 13 -12.66 -4.58 1.11
N SER A 14 -12.74 -5.39 0.07
CA SER A 14 -13.85 -5.44 -0.88
C SER A 14 -14.62 -6.75 -0.70
N PRO A 15 -15.85 -6.88 -1.26
CA PRO A 15 -16.69 -8.05 -1.07
C PRO A 15 -16.02 -9.37 -1.48
N SER A 16 -15.15 -9.34 -2.50
CA SER A 16 -14.49 -10.51 -3.08
C SER A 16 -13.00 -10.63 -2.76
N ALA A 17 -12.34 -9.54 -2.35
CA ALA A 17 -10.88 -9.51 -2.19
C ALA A 17 -10.43 -8.36 -1.29
N TYR A 18 -9.17 -8.39 -0.83
CA TYR A 18 -8.54 -7.23 -0.20
C TYR A 18 -7.65 -6.53 -1.21
N TYR A 19 -7.82 -5.22 -1.36
CA TYR A 19 -7.01 -4.40 -2.26
C TYR A 19 -6.01 -3.57 -1.49
N VAL A 20 -4.80 -3.49 -2.02
CA VAL A 20 -3.70 -2.70 -1.47
C VAL A 20 -3.59 -1.41 -2.26
N TYR A 21 -3.57 -0.31 -1.54
CA TYR A 21 -3.44 1.02 -2.10
C TYR A 21 -2.26 1.74 -1.51
N THR A 22 -1.56 2.51 -2.33
CA THR A 22 -0.63 3.52 -1.85
C THR A 22 -1.36 4.85 -1.73
N TYR A 23 -0.97 5.64 -0.74
CA TYR A 23 -1.47 6.99 -0.59
C TYR A 23 -0.36 7.98 -0.32
N LYS A 24 -0.55 9.20 -0.85
CA LYS A 24 0.26 10.36 -0.48
C LYS A 24 -0.59 11.30 0.35
N ASN A 25 -0.13 11.60 1.55
CA ASN A 25 -0.70 12.65 2.37
C ASN A 25 0.09 13.93 2.17
N LYS A 26 -0.61 15.07 2.15
CA LYS A 26 -0.01 16.40 2.26
C LYS A 26 -0.55 17.06 3.52
N TRP A 27 0.31 17.82 4.18
CA TRP A 27 -0.08 18.63 5.31
C TRP A 27 -0.78 19.88 4.80
N ASP A 28 -2.00 20.13 5.30
CA ASP A 28 -2.70 21.39 5.13
C ASP A 28 -2.38 22.27 6.35
N SER A 29 -1.57 23.31 6.14
CA SER A 29 -1.18 24.25 7.19
C SER A 29 -2.32 25.15 7.65
N GLU A 30 -3.30 25.43 6.80
CA GLU A 30 -4.44 26.29 7.12
C GLU A 30 -5.42 25.55 8.03
N LYS A 31 -5.77 24.32 7.65
CA LYS A 31 -6.73 23.49 8.41
C LYS A 31 -6.06 22.65 9.50
N LYS A 32 -4.74 22.83 9.70
CA LYS A 32 -3.87 22.10 10.64
C LYS A 32 -4.12 20.58 10.62
N ARG A 33 -4.28 20.00 9.43
CA ARG A 33 -4.61 18.58 9.27
C ARG A 33 -3.94 17.97 8.04
N SER A 34 -3.62 16.68 8.14
CA SER A 34 -3.18 15.89 6.99
C SER A 34 -4.38 15.54 6.11
N TYR A 35 -4.27 15.73 4.80
CA TYR A 35 -5.27 15.26 3.85
C TYR A 35 -4.63 14.34 2.81
N ARG A 36 -5.43 13.41 2.28
CA ARG A 36 -4.99 12.46 1.26
C ARG A 36 -5.09 13.12 -0.11
N VAL A 37 -3.95 13.31 -0.77
CA VAL A 37 -3.86 13.96 -2.08
C VAL A 37 -4.01 12.96 -3.22
N SER A 38 -3.38 11.80 -3.07
CA SER A 38 -3.36 10.77 -4.09
C SER A 38 -3.58 9.41 -3.47
N PHE A 39 -4.35 8.59 -4.16
CA PHE A 39 -4.71 7.25 -3.75
C PHE A 39 -4.71 6.37 -5.00
N LYS A 40 -3.77 5.42 -5.08
CA LYS A 40 -3.60 4.54 -6.25
C LYS A 40 -3.62 3.08 -5.81
N LYS A 41 -4.33 2.24 -6.55
CA LYS A 41 -4.30 0.78 -6.35
C LYS A 41 -2.95 0.26 -6.79
N VAL A 42 -2.31 -0.52 -5.94
CA VAL A 42 -0.96 -1.07 -6.18
C VAL A 42 -0.90 -2.58 -6.04
N GLY A 43 -1.96 -3.22 -5.54
CA GLY A 43 -2.01 -4.67 -5.47
C GLY A 43 -3.33 -5.22 -4.94
N THR A 44 -3.38 -6.54 -4.84
CA THR A 44 -4.49 -7.30 -4.27
C THR A 44 -3.92 -8.40 -3.37
N VAL A 45 -4.48 -8.59 -2.18
CA VAL A 45 -4.10 -9.69 -1.29
C VAL A 45 -4.86 -10.94 -1.73
N THR A 46 -4.13 -11.99 -2.07
CA THR A 46 -4.69 -13.27 -2.52
C THR A 46 -5.17 -14.16 -1.38
N SER A 47 -4.75 -13.88 -0.14
CA SER A 47 -4.95 -14.80 1.00
C SER A 47 -6.37 -14.81 1.58
N GLY A 48 -7.33 -14.04 1.04
CA GLY A 48 -8.70 -13.95 1.60
C GLY A 48 -8.79 -13.40 3.04
N GLN A 49 -7.64 -13.06 3.63
CA GLN A 49 -7.46 -12.46 4.95
C GLN A 49 -6.71 -11.13 4.81
N LYS A 50 -6.73 -10.33 5.88
CA LYS A 50 -6.03 -9.03 5.92
C LYS A 50 -4.51 -9.19 5.86
N GLU A 51 -4.01 -10.38 6.17
CA GLU A 51 -2.61 -10.77 6.21
C GLU A 51 -2.35 -11.81 5.11
N GLY A 52 -1.23 -11.71 4.42
CA GLY A 52 -0.85 -12.68 3.39
C GLY A 52 -0.10 -12.05 2.22
N ARG A 53 0.14 -12.87 1.20
CA ARG A 53 0.92 -12.47 0.02
C ARG A 53 0.14 -11.44 -0.80
N ILE A 54 0.78 -10.31 -1.06
CA ILE A 54 0.23 -9.26 -1.91
C ILE A 54 0.66 -9.57 -3.35
N ARG A 55 -0.30 -9.76 -4.25
CA ARG A 55 -0.06 -9.69 -5.69
C ARG A 55 -0.04 -8.23 -6.08
N TRP A 56 1.17 -7.69 -6.19
CA TRP A 56 1.41 -6.33 -6.64
C TRP A 56 1.16 -6.17 -8.15
N ASP A 57 0.82 -4.95 -8.56
CA ASP A 57 0.75 -4.57 -9.96
C ASP A 57 2.16 -4.55 -10.57
N GLU A 58 2.30 -5.04 -11.80
CA GLU A 58 3.60 -5.14 -12.48
C GLU A 58 4.27 -3.77 -12.65
N HIS A 59 3.49 -2.72 -12.91
CA HIS A 59 4.03 -1.35 -13.04
C HIS A 59 4.61 -0.85 -11.72
N PHE A 60 4.00 -1.24 -10.59
CA PHE A 60 4.47 -0.84 -9.26
C PHE A 60 5.68 -1.67 -8.81
N LEU A 61 5.75 -2.94 -9.22
CA LEU A 61 6.93 -3.77 -9.01
C LEU A 61 8.12 -3.32 -9.85
N ALA A 62 7.90 -2.81 -11.07
CA ALA A 62 8.96 -2.25 -11.90
C ALA A 62 9.62 -1.03 -11.23
N GLU A 63 8.83 -0.17 -10.58
CA GLU A 63 9.37 0.95 -9.80
C GLU A 63 10.03 0.50 -8.49
N ARG A 64 9.54 -0.58 -7.87
CA ARG A 64 10.03 -1.08 -6.57
C ARG A 64 10.01 -2.61 -6.48
N PRO A 65 11.02 -3.28 -7.04
CA PRO A 65 11.09 -4.74 -7.01
C PRO A 65 11.24 -5.28 -5.58
N GLU A 66 11.77 -4.47 -4.66
CA GLU A 66 11.93 -4.78 -3.23
C GLU A 66 10.61 -5.13 -2.52
N LEU A 67 9.47 -4.69 -3.06
CA LEU A 67 8.16 -4.95 -2.46
C LEU A 67 7.60 -6.32 -2.84
N ARG A 68 8.19 -7.00 -3.82
CA ARG A 68 7.72 -8.29 -4.33
C ARG A 68 7.64 -9.37 -3.25
N ASP A 69 8.62 -9.39 -2.36
CA ASP A 69 8.74 -10.36 -1.27
C ASP A 69 8.38 -9.75 0.09
N PHE A 70 7.81 -8.55 0.11
CA PHE A 70 7.38 -7.93 1.35
C PHE A 70 6.15 -8.65 1.91
N ILE A 71 6.39 -9.44 2.96
CA ILE A 71 5.35 -10.08 3.76
C ILE A 71 5.16 -9.22 5.00
N CYS A 72 3.93 -8.71 5.19
CA CYS A 72 3.59 -7.98 6.40
C CYS A 72 3.50 -8.98 7.56
N GLN A 73 4.60 -9.20 8.29
CA GLN A 73 4.60 -9.91 9.56
C GLN A 73 4.41 -8.91 10.71
N ARG A 74 3.56 -9.28 11.68
CA ARG A 74 3.26 -8.50 12.88
C ARG A 74 4.35 -8.63 13.92
#